data_AF-A0A6J3M6G0-F1
#
_entry.id   AF-A0A6J3M6G0-F1
#
_cell.length_a   1.000
_cell.length_b   1.000
_cell.length_c   1.000
_cell.angle_alpha   90.00
_cell.angle_beta   90.00
_cell.angle_gamma   90.00
#
_symmetry.space_group_name_H-M   'P 1'
#
loop_
_entity.id
_entity.type
_entity.pdbx_description
1 polymer ?
#
loop_
_entity_poly.entity_id
_entity_poly.type
_entity_poly.pdbx_seq_one_letter_code
_entity_poly.pdbx_strand_id
1 'polypeptide(L)'
;MADFQPPASWRSAAEVDKDLIAATLVPDFDLNASSLYRFPLVIFRCRRSAVTCTAIKRWLKHRCDRLALHHSMLRIETQHIHELDAASDATLLWMPGVAQIKNVEASILAGLVPKDHNIRWFYSVFPMDTLMVSLDAVNYITLRKVMPYDTRSYQRLLTVFREEFLRALQVPHSPDYLNAMALTDYAPEVLDHEAALVKLSRADILHTGEERDLAADRYLLELSPSERMLSALVNLECAEYLLIKRMFFKDRYLHIHRRPLKDRPRTEREHTSWLEDNVQCTPAQAKKLVLGWRELGILNEKRFTFLVKHGGVFEQDEWGNDFV
;
A
#
# COMPACT_ATOMS: atom_id res chain seq x y z
N MET A 1 26.71 -11.68 -30.82
CA MET A 1 25.25 -11.66 -30.60
C MET A 1 24.85 -13.08 -30.25
N ALA A 2 24.47 -13.35 -29.01
CA ALA A 2 24.08 -14.70 -28.61
C ALA A 2 22.59 -14.87 -28.92
N ASP A 3 22.27 -15.88 -29.72
CA ASP A 3 20.91 -16.25 -30.11
C ASP A 3 20.07 -16.55 -28.85
N PHE A 4 18.98 -15.80 -28.70
CA PHE A 4 17.99 -16.09 -27.68
C PHE A 4 17.20 -17.34 -28.09
N GLN A 5 17.62 -18.51 -27.62
CA GLN A 5 16.81 -19.72 -27.64
C GLN A 5 16.17 -19.95 -26.25
N PRO A 6 14.84 -20.09 -26.16
CA PRO A 6 14.18 -20.25 -24.88
C PRO A 6 14.38 -21.67 -24.31
N PRO A 7 14.83 -21.84 -23.05
CA PRO A 7 14.94 -23.15 -22.40
C PRO A 7 13.57 -23.71 -22.02
N ALA A 8 13.48 -25.05 -21.93
CA ALA A 8 12.25 -25.83 -21.75
C ALA A 8 11.53 -25.69 -20.39
N SER A 9 12.05 -24.89 -19.44
CA SER A 9 11.37 -24.62 -18.16
C SER A 9 10.38 -23.45 -18.27
N TRP A 10 9.28 -23.69 -18.99
CA TRP A 10 8.16 -22.72 -19.13
C TRP A 10 7.10 -22.85 -18.02
N ARG A 11 7.47 -23.45 -16.89
CA ARG A 11 6.73 -23.46 -15.63
C ARG A 11 7.64 -22.71 -14.64
N SER A 12 7.33 -21.58 -14.03
CA SER A 12 6.03 -20.97 -13.74
C SER A 12 6.10 -19.43 -13.86
N ALA A 13 5.05 -18.79 -14.41
CA ALA A 13 4.89 -17.34 -14.31
C ALA A 13 4.78 -16.87 -12.83
N ALA A 14 4.32 -17.79 -11.96
CA ALA A 14 4.15 -17.58 -10.51
C ALA A 14 5.47 -17.45 -9.73
N GLU A 15 6.55 -18.15 -10.10
CA GLU A 15 7.85 -18.01 -9.42
C GLU A 15 8.51 -16.67 -9.75
N VAL A 16 8.36 -16.19 -10.99
CA VAL A 16 8.85 -14.86 -11.39
C VAL A 16 8.09 -13.74 -10.64
N ASP A 17 6.84 -13.98 -10.25
CA ASP A 17 6.02 -13.08 -9.41
C ASP A 17 6.46 -13.05 -7.93
N LYS A 18 7.08 -14.12 -7.41
CA LYS A 18 7.48 -14.25 -5.99
C LYS A 18 8.87 -13.73 -5.65
N ASP A 19 9.75 -13.56 -6.64
CA ASP A 19 11.16 -13.18 -6.43
C ASP A 19 11.37 -11.69 -6.00
N LEU A 20 10.33 -10.88 -5.81
CA LEU A 20 10.45 -9.45 -5.49
C LEU A 20 9.65 -9.00 -4.27
N ILE A 21 9.84 -9.68 -3.15
CA ILE A 21 9.41 -9.21 -1.81
C ILE A 21 9.99 -7.81 -1.47
N ALA A 22 11.05 -7.37 -2.18
CA ALA A 22 11.61 -6.02 -2.07
C ALA A 22 10.81 -4.90 -2.78
N ALA A 23 9.67 -5.21 -3.42
CA ALA A 23 8.82 -4.24 -4.15
C ALA A 23 7.88 -3.40 -3.25
N THR A 24 8.15 -3.29 -1.95
CA THR A 24 7.37 -2.45 -1.02
C THR A 24 7.70 -0.96 -1.12
N LEU A 25 8.83 -0.61 -1.74
CA LEU A 25 9.24 0.78 -1.97
C LEU A 25 8.78 1.25 -3.36
N VAL A 26 7.74 2.09 -3.39
CA VAL A 26 7.37 2.85 -4.60
C VAL A 26 8.46 3.89 -4.83
N PRO A 27 9.16 3.90 -5.98
CA PRO A 27 10.07 4.97 -6.31
C PRO A 27 9.32 6.31 -6.38
N ASP A 28 9.98 7.38 -5.98
CA ASP A 28 9.44 8.72 -6.22
C ASP A 28 9.51 9.03 -7.72
N PHE A 29 8.34 9.16 -8.36
CA PHE A 29 8.20 9.45 -9.79
C PHE A 29 7.85 10.91 -9.97
N ASP A 30 8.70 11.64 -10.68
CA ASP A 30 8.29 12.92 -11.27
C ASP A 30 7.79 12.66 -12.69
N LEU A 31 6.47 12.61 -12.86
CA LEU A 31 5.87 12.46 -14.18
C LEU A 31 5.79 13.83 -14.84
N ASN A 32 6.49 13.96 -15.98
CA ASN A 32 6.43 15.15 -16.82
C ASN A 32 4.98 15.60 -16.99
N ALA A 33 4.71 16.90 -16.77
CA ALA A 33 3.40 17.46 -17.07
C ALA A 33 3.02 17.12 -18.52
N SER A 34 1.75 16.78 -18.77
CA SER A 34 1.30 16.37 -20.11
C SER A 34 1.62 17.43 -21.19
N SER A 35 1.70 18.70 -20.79
CA SER A 35 2.13 19.83 -21.62
C SER A 35 3.64 19.91 -21.91
N LEU A 36 4.48 19.25 -21.11
CA LEU A 36 5.94 19.26 -21.23
C LEU A 36 6.49 17.98 -21.88
N TYR A 37 5.71 16.90 -21.89
CA TYR A 37 6.08 15.65 -22.56
C TYR A 37 5.96 15.78 -24.08
N ARG A 38 7.08 15.59 -24.79
CA ARG A 38 7.19 15.81 -26.26
C ARG A 38 7.50 14.54 -27.07
N PHE A 39 7.49 13.37 -26.44
CA PHE A 39 7.74 12.12 -27.14
C PHE A 39 6.43 11.49 -27.66
N PRO A 40 6.44 10.81 -28.81
CA PRO A 40 5.25 10.16 -29.33
C PRO A 40 4.83 8.97 -28.47
N LEU A 41 3.52 8.70 -28.41
CA LEU A 41 3.01 7.45 -27.86
C LEU A 41 3.09 6.37 -28.94
N VAL A 42 3.74 5.25 -28.64
CA VAL A 42 3.87 4.15 -29.58
C VAL A 42 2.97 3.00 -29.16
N ILE A 43 2.11 2.55 -30.07
CA ILE A 43 1.11 1.51 -29.82
C ILE A 43 1.45 0.29 -30.66
N PHE A 44 1.68 -0.82 -29.98
CA PHE A 44 1.90 -2.13 -30.58
C PHE A 44 0.71 -3.05 -30.36
N ARG A 45 0.46 -3.94 -31.32
CA ARG A 45 -0.31 -5.15 -31.08
C ARG A 45 0.64 -6.22 -30.54
N CYS A 46 0.25 -6.92 -29.50
CA CYS A 46 0.99 -8.06 -28.95
C CYS A 46 0.24 -9.34 -29.24
N ARG A 47 0.94 -10.32 -29.81
CA ARG A 47 0.42 -11.69 -29.95
C ARG A 47 0.81 -12.47 -28.71
N ARG A 48 -0.14 -13.21 -28.11
CA ARG A 48 0.09 -13.98 -26.86
C ARG A 48 0.55 -13.08 -25.71
N SER A 49 -0.40 -12.39 -25.11
CA SER A 49 -0.21 -11.39 -24.04
C SER A 49 0.67 -11.91 -22.89
N ALA A 50 0.40 -13.13 -22.41
CA ALA A 50 1.13 -13.76 -21.31
C ALA A 50 2.63 -13.96 -21.64
N VAL A 51 2.91 -14.44 -22.87
CA VAL A 51 4.28 -14.68 -23.34
C VAL A 51 5.03 -13.36 -23.49
N THR A 52 4.38 -12.34 -24.06
CA THR A 52 4.96 -11.01 -24.24
C THR A 52 5.28 -10.36 -22.89
N CYS A 53 4.33 -10.38 -21.95
CA CYS A 53 4.54 -9.84 -20.59
C CYS A 53 5.67 -10.58 -19.87
N THR A 54 5.75 -11.90 -20.00
CA THR A 54 6.83 -12.71 -19.42
C THR A 54 8.19 -12.35 -20.01
N ALA A 55 8.27 -12.13 -21.33
CA ALA A 55 9.50 -11.74 -21.99
C ALA A 55 10.00 -10.36 -21.52
N ILE A 56 9.10 -9.38 -21.41
CA ILE A 56 9.40 -8.05 -20.86
C ILE A 56 9.93 -8.17 -19.42
N LYS A 57 9.21 -8.93 -18.58
CA LYS A 57 9.57 -9.14 -17.17
C LYS A 57 10.95 -9.76 -17.00
N ARG A 58 11.27 -10.79 -17.80
CA ARG A 58 12.60 -11.43 -17.80
C ARG A 58 13.70 -10.50 -18.27
N TRP A 59 13.44 -9.69 -19.30
CA TRP A 59 14.40 -8.69 -19.76
C TRP A 59 14.72 -7.68 -18.66
N LEU A 60 13.71 -7.17 -17.95
CA LEU A 60 13.89 -6.26 -16.82
C LEU A 60 14.69 -6.91 -15.70
N LYS A 61 14.34 -8.15 -15.31
CA LYS A 61 15.08 -8.92 -14.30
C LYS A 61 16.55 -9.10 -14.68
N HIS A 62 16.84 -9.50 -15.92
CA HIS A 62 18.21 -9.65 -16.41
C HIS A 62 19.02 -8.34 -16.35
N ARG A 63 18.36 -7.19 -16.57
CA ARG A 63 18.99 -5.87 -16.42
C ARG A 63 19.25 -5.52 -14.95
N CYS A 64 18.32 -5.84 -14.03
CA CYS A 64 18.55 -5.72 -12.58
C CYS A 64 19.81 -6.48 -12.16
N ASP A 65 19.83 -7.78 -12.47
CA ASP A 65 20.81 -8.74 -11.95
C ASP A 65 22.24 -8.39 -12.42
N ARG A 66 22.37 -7.96 -13.69
CA ARG A 66 23.68 -7.64 -14.28
C ARG A 66 24.29 -6.33 -13.79
N LEU A 67 23.49 -5.42 -13.26
CA LEU A 67 23.92 -4.06 -12.94
C LEU A 67 23.92 -3.79 -11.43
N ALA A 68 23.63 -4.79 -10.59
CA ALA A 68 23.56 -4.68 -9.12
C ALA A 68 22.72 -3.48 -8.65
N LEU A 69 21.64 -3.18 -9.38
CA LEU A 69 20.85 -1.98 -9.15
C LEU A 69 19.96 -2.11 -7.93
N HIS A 70 19.67 -0.97 -7.32
CA HIS A 70 18.60 -0.88 -6.34
C HIS A 70 17.26 -1.22 -6.99
N HIS A 71 16.51 -2.13 -6.35
CA HIS A 71 15.14 -2.53 -6.71
C HIS A 71 14.16 -1.35 -6.85
N SER A 72 14.50 -0.17 -6.31
CA SER A 72 13.72 1.07 -6.49
C SER A 72 13.85 1.71 -7.88
N MET A 73 14.64 1.15 -8.80
CA MET A 73 14.73 1.66 -10.18
C MET A 73 13.89 0.86 -11.19
N LEU A 74 13.30 -0.26 -10.76
CA LEU A 74 12.59 -1.22 -11.62
C LEU A 74 11.45 -1.87 -10.84
N ARG A 75 10.19 -1.76 -11.30
CA ARG A 75 9.06 -2.52 -10.71
C ARG A 75 8.84 -3.79 -11.46
N ILE A 76 8.80 -4.85 -10.68
CA ILE A 76 8.45 -6.19 -11.09
C ILE A 76 7.34 -6.62 -10.13
N GLU A 77 6.21 -5.94 -10.24
CA GLU A 77 5.04 -6.25 -9.41
C GLU A 77 4.43 -7.59 -9.83
N THR A 78 3.54 -8.15 -9.01
CA THR A 78 2.67 -9.27 -9.38
C THR A 78 1.76 -8.79 -10.52
N GLN A 79 2.17 -9.06 -11.75
CA GLN A 79 1.44 -8.65 -12.95
C GLN A 79 0.24 -9.58 -13.25
N HIS A 80 -0.05 -10.51 -12.33
CA HIS A 80 -1.06 -11.56 -12.46
C HIS A 80 -0.99 -12.22 -13.85
N ILE A 81 0.24 -12.47 -14.34
CA ILE A 81 0.46 -12.97 -15.71
C ILE A 81 -0.16 -14.36 -15.85
N HIS A 82 -0.19 -15.12 -14.75
CA HIS A 82 -0.81 -16.43 -14.68
C HIS A 82 -2.34 -16.40 -14.88
N GLU A 83 -3.00 -15.24 -14.74
CA GLU A 83 -4.43 -15.06 -14.99
C GLU A 83 -4.74 -14.74 -16.45
N LEU A 84 -3.71 -14.45 -17.26
CA LEU A 84 -3.89 -14.17 -18.69
C LEU A 84 -4.12 -15.45 -19.49
N ASP A 85 -5.13 -15.44 -20.35
CA ASP A 85 -5.27 -16.47 -21.37
C ASP A 85 -4.05 -16.45 -22.31
N ALA A 86 -3.39 -17.59 -22.45
CA ALA A 86 -2.19 -17.77 -23.27
C ALA A 86 -2.42 -17.42 -24.75
N ALA A 87 -3.66 -17.54 -25.24
CA ALA A 87 -4.03 -17.23 -26.62
C ALA A 87 -4.49 -15.77 -26.82
N SER A 88 -4.66 -14.99 -25.75
CA SER A 88 -5.18 -13.63 -25.85
C SER A 88 -4.17 -12.68 -26.51
N ASP A 89 -4.68 -11.81 -27.39
CA ASP A 89 -3.93 -10.68 -27.93
C ASP A 89 -4.04 -9.49 -26.99
N ALA A 90 -3.01 -8.65 -26.97
CA ALA A 90 -2.97 -7.43 -26.17
C ALA A 90 -2.58 -6.21 -27.00
N THR A 91 -2.78 -5.04 -26.43
CA THR A 91 -2.17 -3.79 -26.90
C THR A 91 -1.06 -3.41 -25.92
N LEU A 92 0.14 -3.11 -26.43
CA LEU A 92 1.22 -2.56 -25.62
C LEU A 92 1.42 -1.11 -26.01
N LEU A 93 1.17 -0.22 -25.04
CA LEU A 93 1.46 1.19 -25.16
C LEU A 93 2.84 1.46 -24.58
N TRP A 94 3.69 2.14 -25.34
CA TRP A 94 5.01 2.58 -24.91
C TRP A 94 5.07 4.10 -24.82
N MET A 95 5.53 4.57 -23.67
CA MET A 95 5.68 5.96 -23.27
C MET A 95 7.17 6.22 -22.93
N PRO A 96 8.01 6.48 -23.95
CA PRO A 96 9.45 6.70 -23.74
C PRO A 96 9.68 8.03 -22.99
N GLY A 97 10.52 8.04 -21.95
CA GLY A 97 10.92 9.27 -21.24
C GLY A 97 9.76 10.03 -20.57
N VAL A 98 8.68 9.34 -20.21
CA VAL A 98 7.47 9.96 -19.66
C VAL A 98 7.61 10.33 -18.18
N ALA A 99 8.54 9.69 -17.48
CA ALA A 99 8.77 9.89 -16.05
C ALA A 99 10.25 10.17 -15.77
N GLN A 100 10.53 10.70 -14.59
CA GLN A 100 11.86 10.73 -14.02
C GLN A 100 11.87 9.97 -12.68
N ILE A 101 12.92 9.19 -12.47
CA ILE A 101 13.19 8.51 -11.20
C ILE A 101 14.55 9.00 -10.74
N LYS A 102 14.60 9.74 -9.62
CA LYS A 102 15.84 10.34 -9.08
C LYS A 102 16.60 11.16 -10.14
N ASN A 103 15.91 12.01 -10.88
CA ASN A 103 16.43 12.85 -11.99
C ASN A 103 16.94 12.07 -13.22
N VAL A 104 16.61 10.78 -13.36
CA VAL A 104 16.93 9.98 -14.55
C VAL A 104 15.65 9.69 -15.31
N GLU A 105 15.64 9.94 -16.63
CA GLU A 105 14.49 9.64 -17.48
C GLU A 105 14.14 8.14 -17.45
N ALA A 106 12.85 7.86 -17.31
CA ALA A 106 12.28 6.54 -17.27
C ALA A 106 11.19 6.37 -18.32
N SER A 107 11.18 5.20 -18.93
CA SER A 107 10.16 4.78 -19.88
C SER A 107 9.14 3.88 -19.19
N ILE A 108 7.88 4.00 -19.61
CA ILE A 108 6.76 3.19 -19.10
C ILE A 108 6.12 2.41 -20.25
N LEU A 109 5.76 1.17 -19.98
CA LEU A 109 4.96 0.29 -20.84
C LEU A 109 3.67 -0.07 -20.12
N ALA A 110 2.58 -0.09 -20.88
CA ALA A 110 1.26 -0.53 -20.41
C ALA A 110 0.72 -1.63 -21.31
N GLY A 111 0.56 -2.83 -20.77
CA GLY A 111 -0.09 -3.97 -21.43
C GLY A 111 -1.58 -3.99 -21.14
N LEU A 112 -2.39 -3.82 -22.18
CA LEU A 112 -3.85 -3.84 -22.12
C LEU A 112 -4.39 -5.09 -22.81
N VAL A 113 -5.06 -5.95 -22.06
CA VAL A 113 -5.72 -7.16 -22.60
C VAL A 113 -7.23 -6.90 -22.68
N PRO A 114 -7.90 -7.19 -23.81
CA PRO A 114 -9.35 -7.00 -23.91
C PRO A 114 -10.09 -7.82 -22.85
N LYS A 115 -11.09 -7.20 -22.21
CA LYS A 115 -11.93 -7.78 -21.13
C LYS A 115 -11.19 -8.07 -19.81
N ASP A 116 -9.93 -7.68 -19.71
CA ASP A 116 -9.19 -7.75 -18.46
C ASP A 116 -9.29 -6.39 -17.75
N HIS A 117 -9.59 -6.42 -16.45
CA HIS A 117 -9.74 -5.23 -15.62
C HIS A 117 -8.39 -4.64 -15.18
N ASN A 118 -7.31 -5.41 -15.29
CA ASN A 118 -5.98 -5.01 -14.82
C ASN A 118 -5.11 -4.52 -15.97
N ILE A 119 -4.44 -3.36 -15.80
CA ILE A 119 -3.39 -2.91 -16.72
C ILE A 119 -2.06 -3.45 -16.23
N ARG A 120 -1.27 -4.06 -17.12
CA ARG A 120 0.06 -4.57 -16.78
C ARG A 120 1.10 -3.49 -17.01
N TRP A 121 1.65 -2.95 -15.92
CA TRP A 121 2.62 -1.86 -15.98
C TRP A 121 4.05 -2.36 -15.88
N PHE A 122 4.91 -1.86 -16.74
CA PHE A 122 6.35 -2.07 -16.67
C PHE A 122 7.06 -0.73 -16.82
N TYR A 123 8.14 -0.50 -16.08
CA TYR A 123 8.93 0.71 -16.24
C TYR A 123 10.42 0.45 -16.06
N SER A 124 11.24 1.35 -16.60
CA SER A 124 12.70 1.25 -16.54
C SER A 124 13.34 2.59 -16.84
N VAL A 125 14.42 2.90 -16.12
CA VAL A 125 15.37 3.99 -16.47
C VAL A 125 16.26 3.62 -17.66
N PHE A 126 16.27 2.36 -18.07
CA PHE A 126 17.04 1.93 -19.24
C PHE A 126 16.27 2.17 -20.54
N PRO A 127 16.98 2.52 -21.63
CA PRO A 127 16.40 2.58 -22.96
C PRO A 127 15.70 1.27 -23.33
N MET A 128 14.38 1.35 -23.52
CA MET A 128 13.54 0.20 -23.87
C MET A 128 13.55 -0.10 -25.37
N ASP A 129 14.26 0.69 -26.19
CA ASP A 129 14.41 0.48 -27.63
C ASP A 129 14.94 -0.93 -27.93
N THR A 130 15.96 -1.37 -27.18
CA THR A 130 16.55 -2.71 -27.33
C THR A 130 15.58 -3.83 -26.94
N LEU A 131 14.67 -3.57 -26.00
CA LEU A 131 13.59 -4.49 -25.65
C LEU A 131 12.58 -4.55 -26.80
N MET A 132 12.16 -3.41 -27.34
CA MET A 132 11.21 -3.36 -28.46
C MET A 132 11.76 -4.10 -29.69
N VAL A 133 13.02 -3.86 -30.06
CA VAL A 133 13.69 -4.57 -31.17
C VAL A 133 13.72 -6.08 -30.92
N SER A 134 14.04 -6.50 -29.70
CA SER A 134 14.08 -7.93 -29.34
C SER A 134 12.70 -8.59 -29.43
N LEU A 135 11.65 -7.90 -28.99
CA LEU A 135 10.27 -8.40 -29.03
C LEU A 135 9.74 -8.47 -30.46
N ASP A 136 10.10 -7.51 -31.32
CA ASP A 136 9.71 -7.48 -32.73
C ASP A 136 10.40 -8.60 -33.51
N ALA A 137 11.70 -8.82 -33.26
CA ALA A 137 12.48 -9.88 -33.90
C ALA A 137 11.90 -11.29 -33.68
N VAL A 138 11.23 -11.52 -32.54
CA VAL A 138 10.55 -12.79 -32.23
C VAL A 138 9.04 -12.77 -32.51
N ASN A 139 8.54 -11.74 -33.20
CA ASN A 139 7.13 -11.53 -33.57
C ASN A 139 6.15 -11.50 -32.38
N TYR A 140 6.61 -11.04 -31.22
CA TYR A 140 5.73 -10.84 -30.05
C TYR A 140 4.94 -9.53 -30.15
N ILE A 141 5.52 -8.52 -30.78
CA ILE A 141 4.87 -7.24 -31.03
C ILE A 141 4.78 -6.95 -32.54
N THR A 142 3.87 -6.06 -32.91
CA THR A 142 3.76 -5.49 -34.25
C THR A 142 3.31 -4.05 -34.12
N LEU A 143 4.02 -3.12 -34.76
CA LEU A 143 3.66 -1.70 -34.70
C LEU A 143 2.27 -1.48 -35.28
N ARG A 144 1.38 -0.84 -34.50
CA ARG A 144 0.01 -0.55 -34.91
C ARG A 144 -0.18 0.94 -35.21
N LYS A 145 0.33 1.81 -34.34
CA LYS A 145 0.14 3.25 -34.45
C LYS A 145 1.23 4.00 -33.71
N VAL A 146 1.72 5.08 -34.30
CA VAL A 146 2.48 6.12 -33.60
C VAL A 146 1.58 7.34 -33.49
N MET A 147 1.37 7.84 -32.27
CA MET A 147 0.53 9.00 -32.02
C MET A 147 1.42 10.22 -31.74
N PRO A 148 1.35 11.27 -32.58
CA PRO A 148 2.13 12.47 -32.38
C PRO A 148 1.60 13.30 -31.20
N TYR A 149 2.52 14.03 -30.55
CA TYR A 149 2.33 14.70 -29.26
C TYR A 149 1.41 15.93 -29.30
N ASP A 150 1.15 16.46 -30.50
CA ASP A 150 0.38 17.66 -30.79
C ASP A 150 -1.14 17.41 -30.86
N THR A 151 -1.58 16.17 -30.75
CA THR A 151 -3.00 15.83 -30.89
C THR A 151 -3.76 15.89 -29.58
N ARG A 152 -5.02 16.34 -29.62
CA ARG A 152 -5.92 16.31 -28.45
C ARG A 152 -6.13 14.89 -27.91
N SER A 153 -6.16 13.90 -28.79
CA SER A 153 -6.28 12.49 -28.44
C SER A 153 -5.05 11.99 -27.67
N TYR A 154 -3.84 12.44 -28.04
CA TYR A 154 -2.62 12.14 -27.32
C TYR A 154 -2.67 12.66 -25.88
N GLN A 155 -3.02 13.94 -25.71
CA GLN A 155 -3.05 14.57 -24.39
C GLN A 155 -4.03 13.86 -23.45
N ARG A 156 -5.24 13.54 -23.95
CA ARG A 156 -6.23 12.77 -23.18
C ARG A 156 -5.73 11.38 -22.80
N LEU A 157 -5.15 10.66 -23.75
CA LEU A 157 -4.64 9.31 -23.51
C LEU A 157 -3.51 9.34 -22.49
N LEU A 158 -2.58 10.27 -22.63
CA LEU A 158 -1.46 10.46 -21.72
C LEU A 158 -1.94 10.78 -20.30
N THR A 159 -2.90 11.70 -20.13
CA THR A 159 -3.46 12.03 -18.81
C THR A 159 -4.09 10.82 -18.14
N VAL A 160 -4.95 10.08 -18.85
CA VAL A 160 -5.62 8.89 -18.31
C VAL A 160 -4.59 7.84 -17.91
N PHE A 161 -3.64 7.51 -18.78
CA PHE A 161 -2.62 6.51 -18.47
C PHE A 161 -1.71 6.95 -17.32
N ARG A 162 -1.44 8.24 -17.19
CA ARG A 162 -0.66 8.79 -16.07
C ARG A 162 -1.38 8.61 -14.74
N GLU A 163 -2.67 8.92 -14.70
CA GLU A 163 -3.51 8.73 -13.51
C GLU A 163 -3.65 7.25 -13.14
N GLU A 164 -3.91 6.38 -14.11
CA GLU A 164 -3.98 4.92 -13.88
C GLU A 164 -2.64 4.33 -13.48
N PHE A 165 -1.52 4.83 -14.04
CA PHE A 165 -0.19 4.41 -13.64
C PHE A 165 0.12 4.83 -12.21
N LEU A 166 -0.16 6.08 -11.84
CA LEU A 166 0.01 6.55 -10.45
C LEU A 166 -0.86 5.78 -9.48
N ARG A 167 -2.11 5.46 -9.85
CA ARG A 167 -3.01 4.64 -9.03
C ARG A 167 -2.48 3.21 -8.90
N ALA A 168 -2.03 2.61 -9.99
CA ALA A 168 -1.43 1.28 -9.95
C ALA A 168 -0.17 1.29 -9.11
N LEU A 169 0.64 2.36 -9.19
CA LEU A 169 1.86 2.53 -8.41
C LEU A 169 1.62 2.52 -6.90
N GLN A 170 0.45 2.97 -6.46
CA GLN A 170 0.06 2.85 -5.05
C GLN A 170 -0.04 1.36 -4.71
N VAL A 171 0.88 0.88 -3.88
CA VAL A 171 0.73 -0.45 -3.27
C VAL A 171 -0.64 -0.43 -2.57
N PRO A 172 -1.55 -1.39 -2.85
CA PRO A 172 -2.86 -1.41 -2.21
C PRO A 172 -2.69 -1.31 -0.69
N HIS A 173 -3.47 -0.45 -0.05
CA HIS A 173 -3.50 -0.43 1.40
C HIS A 173 -3.91 -1.81 1.91
N SER A 174 -3.45 -2.20 3.11
CA SER A 174 -3.92 -3.43 3.71
C SER A 174 -5.44 -3.32 3.89
N PRO A 175 -6.20 -4.40 3.68
CA PRO A 175 -7.64 -4.40 3.96
C PRO A 175 -7.95 -3.84 5.35
N ASP A 176 -7.09 -4.13 6.33
CA ASP A 176 -7.21 -3.64 7.69
C ASP A 176 -7.04 -2.13 7.79
N TYR A 177 -6.07 -1.53 7.08
CA TYR A 177 -5.92 -0.08 7.05
C TYR A 177 -7.12 0.60 6.39
N LEU A 178 -7.60 0.08 5.25
CA LEU A 178 -8.80 0.62 4.59
C LEU A 178 -10.03 0.54 5.47
N ASN A 179 -10.24 -0.61 6.11
CA ASN A 179 -11.34 -0.81 7.05
C ASN A 179 -11.20 0.11 8.26
N ALA A 180 -9.98 0.28 8.80
CA ALA A 180 -9.74 1.21 9.88
C ALA A 180 -10.11 2.63 9.45
N MET A 181 -9.71 3.07 8.25
CA MET A 181 -9.99 4.42 7.77
C MET A 181 -11.48 4.72 7.63
N ALA A 182 -12.30 3.72 7.31
CA ALA A 182 -13.76 3.86 7.26
C ALA A 182 -14.43 4.07 8.65
N LEU A 183 -13.69 3.94 9.75
CA LEU A 183 -14.20 3.99 11.13
C LEU A 183 -13.70 5.21 11.92
N THR A 184 -13.12 6.21 11.23
CA THR A 184 -12.20 7.21 11.79
C THR A 184 -12.73 8.10 12.92
N ASP A 185 -14.05 8.29 13.03
CA ASP A 185 -14.61 9.29 13.97
C ASP A 185 -14.74 8.80 15.43
N TYR A 186 -14.36 7.56 15.73
CA TYR A 186 -14.78 6.92 16.98
C TYR A 186 -13.68 6.69 18.01
N ALA A 187 -12.39 6.79 17.68
CA ALA A 187 -11.29 6.51 18.61
C ALA A 187 -10.59 7.81 19.04
N PRO A 188 -10.24 8.01 20.32
CA PRO A 188 -9.66 9.27 20.76
C PRO A 188 -8.16 9.28 20.45
N GLU A 189 -7.61 10.46 20.37
CA GLU A 189 -6.16 10.64 20.22
C GLU A 189 -5.45 10.49 21.57
N VAL A 190 -4.14 10.25 21.53
CA VAL A 190 -3.29 10.27 22.72
C VAL A 190 -2.82 11.71 22.92
N LEU A 191 -3.12 12.35 24.05
CA LEU A 191 -2.83 13.77 24.26
C LEU A 191 -1.35 14.03 24.57
N ASP A 192 -0.77 13.21 25.44
CA ASP A 192 0.60 13.36 25.91
C ASP A 192 1.37 12.08 25.60
N HIS A 193 1.99 12.07 24.42
CA HIS A 193 2.75 10.92 23.93
C HIS A 193 3.98 10.63 24.78
N GLU A 194 4.64 11.64 25.35
CA GLU A 194 5.85 11.44 26.15
C GLU A 194 5.51 10.79 27.50
N ALA A 195 4.50 11.32 28.21
CA ALA A 195 4.05 10.71 29.45
C ALA A 195 3.47 9.30 29.21
N ALA A 196 2.78 9.10 28.09
CA ALA A 196 2.25 7.79 27.70
C ALA A 196 3.38 6.78 27.43
N LEU A 197 4.45 7.17 26.73
CA LEU A 197 5.63 6.33 26.51
C LEU A 197 6.28 5.93 27.84
N VAL A 198 6.46 6.87 28.77
CA VAL A 198 7.03 6.60 30.10
C VAL A 198 6.17 5.62 30.91
N LYS A 199 4.83 5.73 30.79
CA LYS A 199 3.92 4.78 31.45
C LYS A 199 3.99 3.39 30.83
N LEU A 200 3.99 3.31 29.50
CA LEU A 200 4.12 2.04 28.78
C LEU A 200 5.43 1.34 29.12
N SER A 201 6.56 2.08 29.14
CA SER A 201 7.89 1.51 29.43
C SER A 201 8.03 1.00 30.87
N ARG A 202 7.17 1.43 31.79
CA ARG A 202 7.17 1.01 33.19
C ARG A 202 6.16 -0.11 33.47
N ALA A 203 5.34 -0.48 32.50
CA ALA A 203 4.33 -1.51 32.67
C ALA A 203 4.93 -2.89 32.35
N ASP A 204 5.55 -3.53 33.35
CA ASP A 204 6.27 -4.81 33.20
C ASP A 204 5.47 -5.90 32.48
N ILE A 205 4.15 -5.94 32.70
CA ILE A 205 3.25 -6.90 32.07
C ILE A 205 3.24 -6.76 30.53
N LEU A 206 3.42 -5.56 29.99
CA LEU A 206 3.44 -5.31 28.54
C LEU A 206 4.71 -5.89 27.89
N HIS A 207 5.84 -5.85 28.61
CA HIS A 207 7.15 -6.32 28.13
C HIS A 207 7.37 -7.83 28.30
N THR A 208 6.31 -8.60 28.58
CA THR A 208 6.40 -10.06 28.67
C THR A 208 6.36 -10.71 27.28
N GLY A 209 7.46 -11.29 26.82
CA GLY A 209 7.54 -11.99 25.52
C GLY A 209 8.32 -11.22 24.45
N GLU A 210 8.25 -11.68 23.20
CA GLU A 210 8.95 -11.05 22.07
C GLU A 210 8.18 -9.84 21.53
N GLU A 211 8.90 -8.76 21.27
CA GLU A 211 8.39 -7.54 20.64
C GLU A 211 8.56 -7.63 19.12
N ARG A 212 7.58 -7.13 18.36
CA ARG A 212 7.66 -7.10 16.89
C ARG A 212 8.52 -5.93 16.43
N ASP A 213 9.42 -6.19 15.49
CA ASP A 213 10.11 -5.12 14.77
C ASP A 213 9.16 -4.49 13.73
N LEU A 214 8.84 -3.22 13.92
CA LEU A 214 7.97 -2.43 13.05
C LEU A 214 8.75 -1.51 12.10
N ALA A 215 10.09 -1.58 12.05
CA ALA A 215 10.89 -0.67 11.25
C ALA A 215 10.55 -0.70 9.74
N ALA A 216 10.10 -1.85 9.24
CA ALA A 216 9.67 -2.04 7.87
C ALA A 216 8.14 -1.92 7.67
N ASP A 217 7.38 -1.62 8.73
CA ASP A 217 5.92 -1.49 8.65
C ASP A 217 5.53 -0.21 7.90
N ARG A 218 4.70 -0.38 6.87
CA ARG A 218 4.26 0.72 5.98
C ARG A 218 3.45 1.78 6.71
N TYR A 219 2.68 1.40 7.73
CA TYR A 219 1.77 2.30 8.44
C TYR A 219 2.39 2.78 9.76
N LEU A 220 3.70 2.61 9.95
CA LEU A 220 4.41 3.07 11.12
C LEU A 220 4.10 4.53 11.42
N LEU A 221 4.09 5.40 10.40
CA LEU A 221 3.84 6.83 10.56
C LEU A 221 2.38 7.20 10.84
N GLU A 222 1.44 6.30 10.60
CA GLU A 222 0.00 6.51 10.87
C GLU A 222 -0.34 6.35 12.36
N LEU A 223 0.59 5.76 13.13
CA LEU A 223 0.48 5.64 14.57
C LEU A 223 1.35 6.69 15.26
N SER A 224 0.87 7.16 16.41
CA SER A 224 1.68 7.97 17.31
C SER A 224 2.82 7.15 17.92
N PRO A 225 3.94 7.76 18.36
CA PRO A 225 5.07 7.03 18.94
C PRO A 225 4.68 6.05 20.06
N SER A 226 3.78 6.49 20.94
CA SER A 226 3.24 5.67 22.04
C SER A 226 2.40 4.48 21.54
N GLU A 227 1.68 4.65 20.44
CA GLU A 227 0.88 3.57 19.85
C GLU A 227 1.73 2.59 19.05
N ARG A 228 2.79 3.06 18.38
CA ARG A 228 3.78 2.18 17.72
C ARG A 228 4.42 1.24 18.73
N MET A 229 4.86 1.80 19.87
CA MET A 229 5.41 1.01 20.97
C MET A 229 4.41 -0.03 21.45
N LEU A 230 3.15 0.36 21.68
CA LEU A 230 2.12 -0.59 22.10
C LEU A 230 1.89 -1.69 21.06
N SER A 231 1.76 -1.33 19.77
CA SER A 231 1.59 -2.28 18.66
C SER A 231 2.70 -3.33 18.62
N ALA A 232 3.95 -2.88 18.80
CA ALA A 232 5.12 -3.77 18.87
C ALA A 232 5.04 -4.72 20.08
N LEU A 233 4.68 -4.21 21.27
CA LEU A 233 4.57 -4.97 22.52
C LEU A 233 3.46 -6.03 22.51
N VAL A 234 2.42 -5.82 21.70
CA VAL A 234 1.32 -6.77 21.50
C VAL A 234 1.46 -7.60 20.22
N ASN A 235 2.58 -7.47 19.52
CA ASN A 235 2.91 -8.21 18.31
C ASN A 235 1.86 -8.08 17.19
N LEU A 236 1.43 -6.84 16.91
CA LEU A 236 0.52 -6.50 15.81
C LEU A 236 1.22 -5.59 14.79
N GLU A 237 0.83 -5.72 13.52
CA GLU A 237 1.15 -4.73 12.49
C GLU A 237 0.38 -3.43 12.73
N CYS A 238 0.91 -2.30 12.25
CA CYS A 238 0.34 -0.98 12.52
C CYS A 238 -1.09 -0.85 11.98
N ALA A 239 -1.38 -1.44 10.82
CA ALA A 239 -2.73 -1.47 10.26
C ALA A 239 -3.71 -2.34 11.07
N GLU A 240 -3.25 -3.51 11.54
CA GLU A 240 -4.04 -4.39 12.39
C GLU A 240 -4.39 -3.69 13.70
N TYR A 241 -3.40 -3.09 14.36
CA TYR A 241 -3.61 -2.31 15.58
C TYR A 241 -4.62 -1.16 15.37
N LEU A 242 -4.48 -0.40 14.27
CA LEU A 242 -5.41 0.68 13.91
C LEU A 242 -6.85 0.17 13.76
N LEU A 243 -7.03 -0.94 13.06
CA LEU A 243 -8.35 -1.54 12.86
C LEU A 243 -8.96 -1.97 14.20
N ILE A 244 -8.20 -2.72 15.01
CA ILE A 244 -8.65 -3.24 16.30
C ILE A 244 -9.04 -2.09 17.23
N LYS A 245 -8.20 -1.04 17.31
CA LYS A 245 -8.50 0.18 18.09
C LYS A 245 -9.83 0.78 17.63
N ARG A 246 -10.01 1.03 16.34
CA ARG A 246 -11.21 1.72 15.84
C ARG A 246 -12.47 0.87 15.93
N MET A 247 -12.39 -0.43 15.68
CA MET A 247 -13.50 -1.37 15.91
C MET A 247 -13.92 -1.40 17.38
N PHE A 248 -12.95 -1.49 18.29
CA PHE A 248 -13.24 -1.47 19.73
C PHE A 248 -14.00 -0.20 20.14
N PHE A 249 -13.53 0.98 19.71
CA PHE A 249 -14.21 2.21 20.10
C PHE A 249 -15.57 2.40 19.44
N LYS A 250 -15.72 2.02 18.18
CA LYS A 250 -16.99 2.05 17.45
C LYS A 250 -18.00 1.07 18.02
N ASP A 251 -17.67 -0.21 18.12
CA ASP A 251 -18.66 -1.26 18.36
C ASP A 251 -18.88 -1.50 19.85
N ARG A 252 -17.81 -1.43 20.66
CA ARG A 252 -17.91 -1.66 22.10
C ARG A 252 -18.18 -0.38 22.85
N TYR A 253 -17.33 0.64 22.70
CA TYR A 253 -17.40 1.81 23.59
C TYR A 253 -18.58 2.74 23.30
N LEU A 254 -19.00 2.95 22.05
CA LEU A 254 -20.28 3.63 21.77
C LEU A 254 -21.48 2.86 22.31
N HIS A 255 -21.48 1.53 22.17
CA HIS A 255 -22.58 0.70 22.64
C HIS A 255 -22.71 0.74 24.17
N ILE A 256 -21.58 0.83 24.88
CA ILE A 256 -21.53 1.05 26.34
C ILE A 256 -22.16 2.41 26.71
N HIS A 257 -21.82 3.48 26.00
CA HIS A 257 -22.36 4.81 26.30
C HIS A 257 -23.87 4.95 26.06
N ARG A 258 -24.44 4.16 25.15
CA ARG A 258 -25.90 4.06 24.94
C ARG A 258 -26.65 3.35 26.07
N ARG A 259 -25.95 2.64 26.96
CA ARG A 259 -26.55 1.96 28.12
C ARG A 259 -26.63 2.88 29.35
N PRO A 260 -27.61 2.65 30.26
CA PRO A 260 -27.68 3.34 31.55
C PRO A 260 -26.35 3.22 32.31
N LEU A 261 -25.95 4.26 33.05
CA LEU A 261 -24.68 4.33 33.80
C LEU A 261 -24.39 3.15 34.73
N LYS A 262 -25.43 2.48 35.20
CA LYS A 262 -25.38 1.28 36.07
C LYS A 262 -25.02 -0.01 35.32
N ASP A 263 -25.22 -0.05 34.00
CA ASP A 263 -25.03 -1.23 33.14
C ASP A 263 -23.82 -1.06 32.19
N ARG A 264 -23.01 -0.02 32.43
CA ARG A 264 -21.78 0.22 31.69
C ARG A 264 -20.68 -0.71 32.23
N PRO A 265 -20.11 -1.61 31.42
CA PRO A 265 -18.96 -2.42 31.83
C PRO A 265 -17.79 -1.49 32.17
N ARG A 266 -17.30 -1.58 33.40
CA ARG A 266 -16.23 -0.72 33.97
C ARG A 266 -14.91 -1.46 34.14
N THR A 267 -14.88 -2.76 33.82
CA THR A 267 -13.76 -3.61 34.20
C THR A 267 -12.89 -3.98 33.01
N GLU A 268 -11.58 -4.00 33.22
CA GLU A 268 -10.59 -4.47 32.24
C GLU A 268 -10.93 -5.87 31.69
N ARG A 269 -11.51 -6.71 32.54
CA ARG A 269 -11.97 -8.06 32.18
C ARG A 269 -13.02 -8.06 31.08
N GLU A 270 -13.95 -7.12 31.11
CA GLU A 270 -15.03 -7.02 30.10
C GLU A 270 -14.52 -6.44 28.77
N HIS A 271 -13.49 -5.61 28.79
CA HIS A 271 -12.82 -5.15 27.57
C HIS A 271 -11.97 -6.27 26.96
N THR A 272 -11.28 -7.03 27.80
CA THR A 272 -10.47 -8.18 27.39
C THR A 272 -11.35 -9.26 26.74
N SER A 273 -12.45 -9.65 27.39
CA SER A 273 -13.41 -10.62 26.83
C SER A 273 -13.98 -10.17 25.49
N TRP A 274 -14.27 -8.87 25.32
CA TRP A 274 -14.80 -8.39 24.04
C TRP A 274 -13.77 -8.54 22.91
N LEU A 275 -12.49 -8.26 23.17
CA LEU A 275 -11.42 -8.44 22.18
C LEU A 275 -11.23 -9.91 21.83
N GLU A 276 -11.33 -10.81 22.80
CA GLU A 276 -11.30 -12.26 22.56
C GLU A 276 -12.48 -12.69 21.66
N ASP A 277 -13.69 -12.27 21.99
CA ASP A 277 -14.91 -12.71 21.30
C ASP A 277 -15.08 -12.13 19.88
N ASN A 278 -14.64 -10.88 19.65
CA ASN A 278 -14.94 -10.14 18.41
C ASN A 278 -13.74 -9.95 17.50
N VAL A 279 -12.52 -9.96 18.06
CA VAL A 279 -11.28 -9.72 17.32
C VAL A 279 -10.39 -10.97 17.31
N GLN A 280 -10.75 -12.01 18.07
CA GLN A 280 -10.00 -13.28 18.17
C GLN A 280 -8.56 -13.07 18.69
N CYS A 281 -8.33 -12.01 19.47
CA CYS A 281 -7.06 -11.83 20.16
C CYS A 281 -6.82 -12.97 21.15
N THR A 282 -5.56 -13.38 21.32
CA THR A 282 -5.22 -14.27 22.44
C THR A 282 -5.49 -13.55 23.79
N PRO A 283 -5.81 -14.26 24.88
CA PRO A 283 -6.07 -13.64 26.17
C PRO A 283 -4.91 -12.75 26.67
N ALA A 284 -3.67 -13.16 26.37
CA ALA A 284 -2.48 -12.38 26.68
C ALA A 284 -2.42 -11.07 25.87
N GLN A 285 -2.66 -11.13 24.54
CA GLN A 285 -2.72 -9.94 23.69
C GLN A 285 -3.86 -9.00 24.11
N ALA A 286 -5.06 -9.53 24.31
CA ALA A 286 -6.23 -8.75 24.71
C ALA A 286 -5.96 -8.01 26.02
N LYS A 287 -5.38 -8.70 27.02
CA LYS A 287 -5.02 -8.09 28.30
C LYS A 287 -3.98 -6.99 28.14
N LYS A 288 -2.93 -7.21 27.34
CA LYS A 288 -1.90 -6.19 27.07
C LYS A 288 -2.46 -4.99 26.31
N LEU A 289 -3.32 -5.20 25.32
CA LEU A 289 -3.99 -4.12 24.58
C LEU A 289 -4.81 -3.23 25.53
N VAL A 290 -5.64 -3.83 26.37
CA VAL A 290 -6.49 -3.09 27.33
C VAL A 290 -5.63 -2.32 28.33
N LEU A 291 -4.59 -2.94 28.88
CA LEU A 291 -3.64 -2.27 29.79
C LEU A 291 -2.91 -1.13 29.08
N GLY A 292 -2.41 -1.35 27.86
CA GLY A 292 -1.75 -0.33 27.06
C GLY A 292 -2.66 0.85 26.77
N TRP A 293 -3.89 0.60 26.33
CA TRP A 293 -4.90 1.64 26.10
C TRP A 293 -5.28 2.42 27.36
N ARG A 294 -5.23 1.78 28.54
CA ARG A 294 -5.37 2.46 29.84
C ARG A 294 -4.19 3.40 30.09
N GLU A 295 -2.95 2.95 29.88
CA GLU A 295 -1.75 3.78 30.05
C GLU A 295 -1.66 4.95 29.06
N LEU A 296 -2.10 4.72 27.81
CA LEU A 296 -2.30 5.75 26.79
C LEU A 296 -3.41 6.76 27.16
N GLY A 297 -4.22 6.46 28.17
CA GLY A 297 -5.32 7.32 28.62
C GLY A 297 -6.50 7.37 27.65
N ILE A 298 -6.57 6.47 26.67
CA ILE A 298 -7.65 6.42 25.68
C ILE A 298 -8.91 5.71 26.20
N LEU A 299 -8.80 4.94 27.29
CA LEU A 299 -9.94 4.36 28.01
C LEU A 299 -10.53 5.30 29.08
N ASN A 300 -10.10 6.57 29.16
CA ASN A 300 -10.64 7.52 30.14
C ASN A 300 -12.04 8.00 29.73
N GLU A 301 -13.07 7.49 30.43
CA GLU A 301 -14.49 7.76 30.15
C GLU A 301 -14.85 9.25 30.10
N LYS A 302 -14.17 10.12 30.87
CA LYS A 302 -14.44 11.57 30.86
C LYS A 302 -14.18 12.18 29.49
N ARG A 303 -13.10 11.76 28.83
CA ARG A 303 -12.68 12.24 27.50
C ARG A 303 -13.69 11.82 26.43
N PHE A 304 -14.18 10.60 26.55
CA PHE A 304 -15.09 10.02 25.57
C PHE A 304 -16.54 10.47 25.71
N THR A 305 -17.01 10.71 26.93
CA THR A 305 -18.37 11.21 27.15
C THR A 305 -18.60 12.53 26.42
N PHE A 306 -17.56 13.36 26.31
CA PHE A 306 -17.59 14.58 25.51
C PHE A 306 -17.68 14.26 24.00
N LEU A 307 -16.78 13.42 23.46
CA LEU A 307 -16.78 12.97 22.05
C LEU A 307 -18.12 12.38 21.61
N VAL A 308 -18.70 11.46 22.40
CA VAL A 308 -19.96 10.78 22.07
C VAL A 308 -21.15 11.73 22.12
N LYS A 309 -21.17 12.69 23.05
CA LYS A 309 -22.25 13.70 23.14
C LYS A 309 -22.27 14.64 21.94
N HIS A 310 -21.10 14.93 21.36
CA HIS A 310 -20.95 15.89 20.25
C HIS A 310 -20.81 15.22 18.87
N GLY A 311 -20.90 13.89 18.80
CA GLY A 311 -20.98 13.15 17.54
C GLY A 311 -19.64 12.89 16.83
N GLY A 312 -18.51 12.99 17.54
CA GLY A 312 -17.18 12.80 16.95
C GLY A 312 -16.19 13.90 17.37
N VAL A 313 -15.00 13.89 16.78
CA VAL A 313 -13.89 14.79 17.13
C VAL A 313 -14.22 16.23 16.74
N PHE A 314 -14.45 17.07 17.76
CA PHE A 314 -14.12 18.50 17.71
C PHE A 314 -13.20 18.76 18.90
N GLU A 315 -11.93 19.07 18.63
CA GLU A 315 -11.06 19.69 19.62
C GLU A 315 -11.61 21.09 19.92
N GLN A 316 -12.00 21.32 21.17
CA GLN A 316 -11.97 22.66 21.75
C GLN A 316 -11.12 22.60 23.01
N ASP A 317 -10.06 23.41 23.01
CA ASP A 317 -9.21 23.66 24.16
C ASP A 317 -10.05 24.12 25.36
N GLU A 318 -10.27 23.23 26.32
CA GLU A 318 -10.73 23.62 27.66
C GLU A 318 -9.54 24.16 28.48
N TRP A 319 -8.88 25.20 27.97
CA TRP A 319 -8.29 26.20 28.84
C TRP A 319 -9.31 27.31 28.98
N GLY A 320 -10.04 27.27 30.11
CA GLY A 320 -10.85 28.40 30.54
C GLY A 320 -9.97 29.65 30.65
N ASN A 321 -10.17 30.58 29.73
CA ASN A 321 -9.79 31.97 29.92
C ASN A 321 -11.07 32.80 30.02
N ASP A 322 -11.67 32.74 31.20
CA ASP A 322 -12.30 33.92 31.77
C ASP A 322 -11.20 34.74 32.46
N PHE A 323 -10.58 35.64 31.70
CA PHE A 323 -9.92 36.82 32.25
C PHE A 323 -10.07 37.99 31.26
N VAL A 324 -11.13 38.78 31.53
CA VAL A 324 -11.48 40.14 31.05
C VAL A 324 -11.68 40.32 29.54
#